data_AF-A0A1F3T0N5-F1
#
_entry.id   AF-A0A1F3T0N5-F1
#
_cell.length_a   1.000
_cell.length_b   1.000
_cell.length_c   1.000
_cell.angle_alpha   90.00
_cell.angle_beta   90.00
_cell.angle_gamma   90.00
#
_symmetry.space_group_name_H-M   'P 1'
#
loop_
_entity.id
_entity.type
_entity.pdbx_description
1 polymer ?
#
loop_
_entity_poly.entity_id
_entity_poly.type
_entity_poly.pdbx_seq_one_letter_code
_entity_poly.pdbx_strand_id
1 'polypeptide(L)'
;MKVKNLFLIFIFFTGFLPAVYAHSVKGQKILSLTQWRNHQIVNAQNSAVRLSNRIAIIKATSGKLNEINHLESEKRLAAQSIELIKQLTIEDYFNVYLVHFAESDAILSEAARTMSKSEMARLLKALLKSKASAPTSESTSSAILTGMAEKNHLSAPKL
;
A
#
# COMPACT_ATOMS: atom_id res chain seq x y z
N MET A 1 0.00 4.88 9.55
CA MET A 1 -0.18 3.84 8.51
C MET A 1 -0.28 2.49 9.22
N LYS A 2 -1.32 1.66 8.99
CA LYS A 2 -1.47 0.36 9.69
C LYS A 2 -0.48 -0.67 9.12
N VAL A 3 0.09 -1.54 9.95
CA VAL A 3 1.08 -2.57 9.57
C VAL A 3 0.61 -3.44 8.39
N LYS A 4 -0.70 -3.71 8.30
CA LYS A 4 -1.33 -4.39 7.17
C LYS A 4 -1.10 -3.67 5.83
N ASN A 5 -1.15 -2.34 5.79
CA ASN A 5 -0.93 -1.56 4.57
C ASN A 5 0.54 -1.62 4.12
N LEU A 6 1.49 -1.67 5.06
CA LEU A 6 2.92 -1.78 4.74
C LEU A 6 3.26 -3.16 4.15
N PHE A 7 2.70 -4.22 4.72
CA PHE A 7 2.85 -5.59 4.20
C PHE A 7 2.22 -5.75 2.81
N LEU A 8 1.05 -5.15 2.61
CA LEU A 8 0.39 -5.09 1.31
C LEU A 8 1.28 -4.38 0.28
N ILE A 9 1.77 -3.17 0.57
CA ILE A 9 2.70 -2.44 -0.31
C ILE A 9 3.92 -3.31 -0.69
N PHE A 10 4.50 -4.05 0.26
CA PHE A 10 5.64 -4.94 -0.01
C PHE A 10 5.31 -6.10 -0.97
N ILE A 11 4.09 -6.66 -0.91
CA ILE A 11 3.62 -7.67 -1.88
C ILE A 11 3.46 -7.06 -3.27
N PHE A 12 2.95 -5.82 -3.36
CA PHE A 12 2.69 -5.17 -4.64
C PHE A 12 3.97 -4.71 -5.36
N PHE A 13 5.03 -4.33 -4.63
CA PHE A 13 6.26 -3.80 -5.22
C PHE A 13 7.23 -4.86 -5.77
N THR A 14 7.11 -6.14 -5.41
CA THR A 14 8.03 -7.19 -5.91
C THR A 14 7.65 -7.76 -7.28
N GLY A 15 6.52 -7.34 -7.87
CA GLY A 15 6.08 -7.83 -9.17
C GLY A 15 5.26 -6.86 -10.02
N PHE A 16 4.95 -5.67 -9.53
CA PHE A 16 4.14 -4.70 -10.25
C PHE A 16 4.89 -3.36 -10.29
N LEU A 17 5.52 -3.07 -11.44
CA LEU A 17 5.82 -1.69 -11.81
C LEU A 17 4.52 -1.12 -12.42
N PRO A 18 3.81 -0.21 -11.73
CA PRO A 18 2.70 0.52 -12.35
C PRO A 18 3.20 1.34 -13.57
N ALA A 19 4.51 1.65 -13.60
CA ALA A 19 5.15 2.42 -14.66
C ALA A 19 5.12 1.75 -16.04
N VAL A 20 4.99 0.41 -16.13
CA VAL A 20 4.88 -0.27 -17.44
C VAL A 20 3.46 -0.14 -18.02
N TYR A 21 2.45 0.12 -17.19
CA TYR A 21 1.08 0.38 -17.65
C TYR A 21 0.77 1.87 -17.75
N ALA A 22 1.38 2.74 -16.95
CA ALA A 22 1.04 4.17 -16.97
C ALA A 22 1.48 4.90 -18.26
N HIS A 23 2.39 4.33 -19.07
CA HIS A 23 3.00 5.05 -20.19
C HIS A 23 2.44 4.73 -21.59
N SER A 24 1.31 4.03 -21.74
CA SER A 24 0.73 3.90 -23.07
C SER A 24 -0.76 3.53 -23.08
N VAL A 25 -1.46 4.19 -24.00
CA VAL A 25 -2.72 3.81 -24.67
C VAL A 25 -4.04 4.33 -24.05
N LYS A 26 -4.67 5.25 -24.80
CA LYS A 26 -6.13 5.50 -24.78
C LYS A 26 -6.87 4.15 -24.85
N GLY A 27 -7.55 3.74 -23.77
CA GLY A 27 -8.33 2.50 -23.74
C GLY A 27 -7.98 1.52 -22.63
N GLN A 28 -7.16 1.90 -21.65
CA GLN A 28 -6.98 1.08 -20.44
C GLN A 28 -8.29 0.93 -19.68
N LYS A 29 -8.83 -0.29 -19.68
CA LYS A 29 -9.94 -0.68 -18.83
C LYS A 29 -9.41 -0.93 -17.43
N ILE A 30 -9.92 -0.17 -16.47
CA ILE A 30 -9.62 -0.39 -15.06
C ILE A 30 -10.12 -1.78 -14.64
N LEU A 31 -9.33 -2.49 -13.84
CA LEU A 31 -9.74 -3.80 -13.32
C LEU A 31 -10.72 -3.60 -12.17
N SER A 32 -11.85 -4.31 -12.16
CA SER A 32 -12.71 -4.36 -10.97
C SER A 32 -11.97 -4.93 -9.76
N LEU A 33 -12.48 -4.74 -8.54
CA LEU A 33 -11.90 -5.32 -7.33
C LEU A 33 -11.63 -6.83 -7.48
N THR A 34 -12.59 -7.57 -8.02
CA THR A 34 -12.46 -9.02 -8.23
C THR A 34 -11.37 -9.34 -9.26
N GLN A 35 -11.33 -8.61 -10.38
CA GLN A 35 -10.31 -8.80 -11.41
C GLN A 35 -8.91 -8.47 -10.90
N TRP A 36 -8.77 -7.34 -10.21
CA TRP A 36 -7.52 -6.93 -9.59
C TRP A 36 -7.07 -7.96 -8.55
N ARG A 37 -7.94 -8.39 -7.64
CA ARG A 37 -7.62 -9.42 -6.64
C ARG A 37 -7.15 -10.72 -7.30
N ASN A 38 -7.86 -11.20 -8.32
CA ASN A 38 -7.46 -12.41 -9.05
C ASN A 38 -6.08 -12.24 -9.70
N HIS A 39 -5.81 -11.08 -10.29
CA HIS A 39 -4.49 -10.77 -10.85
C HIS A 39 -3.38 -10.84 -9.78
N GLN A 40 -3.64 -10.36 -8.56
CA GLN A 40 -2.68 -10.46 -7.47
C GLN A 40 -2.44 -11.90 -7.02
N ILE A 41 -3.48 -12.73 -6.97
CA ILE A 41 -3.34 -14.16 -6.64
C ILE A 41 -2.42 -14.84 -7.65
N VAL A 42 -2.67 -14.62 -8.95
CA VAL A 42 -1.85 -15.18 -10.04
C VAL A 42 -0.40 -14.70 -9.92
N ASN A 43 -0.18 -13.42 -9.63
CA ASN A 43 1.18 -12.89 -9.44
C ASN A 43 1.91 -13.52 -8.26
N ALA A 44 1.22 -13.69 -7.12
CA ALA A 44 1.79 -14.33 -5.94
C ALA A 44 2.14 -15.81 -6.21
N GLN A 45 1.26 -16.53 -6.92
CA GLN A 45 1.52 -17.91 -7.37
C GLN A 45 2.74 -17.99 -8.29
N ASN A 46 2.81 -17.11 -9.30
CA ASN A 46 3.95 -17.04 -10.22
C ASN A 46 5.26 -16.71 -9.48
N SER A 47 5.20 -15.82 -8.49
CA SER A 47 6.35 -15.50 -7.64
C SER A 47 6.84 -16.72 -6.86
N ALA A 48 5.94 -17.48 -6.25
CA ALA A 48 6.28 -18.71 -5.53
C ALA A 48 6.90 -19.78 -6.44
N VAL A 49 6.43 -19.90 -7.70
CA VAL A 49 7.03 -20.79 -8.72
C VAL A 49 8.45 -20.33 -9.06
N ARG A 50 8.66 -19.04 -9.34
CA ARG A 50 10.00 -18.48 -9.63
C ARG A 50 10.97 -18.71 -8.48
N LEU A 51 10.54 -18.49 -7.24
CA LEU A 51 11.35 -18.76 -6.05
C LEU A 51 11.70 -20.24 -5.93
N SER A 52 10.75 -21.13 -6.21
CA SER A 52 11.00 -22.58 -6.22
C SER A 52 12.07 -22.97 -7.24
N ASN A 53 12.00 -22.40 -8.45
CA ASN A 53 13.01 -22.66 -9.49
C ASN A 53 14.39 -22.12 -9.09
N ARG A 54 14.46 -20.92 -8.49
CA ARG A 54 15.72 -20.35 -7.99
C ARG A 54 16.35 -21.23 -6.90
N ILE A 55 15.54 -21.72 -5.96
CA ILE A 55 16.01 -22.65 -4.91
C ILE A 55 16.58 -23.93 -5.54
N ALA A 56 15.88 -24.51 -6.52
CA ALA A 56 16.34 -25.73 -7.20
C ALA A 56 17.69 -25.52 -7.92
N ILE A 57 17.84 -24.40 -8.63
CA ILE A 57 19.10 -24.05 -9.31
C ILE A 57 20.23 -23.87 -8.31
N ILE A 58 20.01 -23.15 -7.21
CA ILE A 58 21.05 -22.90 -6.20
C ILE A 58 21.44 -24.20 -5.48
N LYS A 59 20.47 -25.06 -5.16
CA LYS A 59 20.73 -26.41 -4.63
C LYS A 59 21.59 -27.24 -5.57
N ALA A 60 21.35 -27.17 -6.88
CA ALA A 60 22.10 -27.92 -7.89
C ALA A 60 23.50 -27.36 -8.18
N THR A 61 23.70 -26.04 -8.05
CA THR A 61 24.93 -25.36 -8.52
C THR A 61 25.92 -25.01 -7.42
N SER A 62 25.45 -24.59 -6.24
CA SER A 62 26.33 -24.01 -5.22
C SER A 62 26.10 -24.55 -3.80
N GLY A 63 24.91 -25.07 -3.51
CA GLY A 63 24.57 -25.56 -2.16
C GLY A 63 24.62 -24.48 -1.07
N LYS A 64 24.58 -23.18 -1.43
CA LYS A 64 24.65 -22.06 -0.48
C LYS A 64 23.43 -22.08 0.45
N LEU A 65 23.59 -22.70 1.61
CA LEU A 65 22.51 -22.94 2.57
C LEU A 65 21.82 -21.65 3.03
N ASN A 66 22.58 -20.57 3.25
CA ASN A 66 22.02 -19.28 3.66
C ASN A 66 21.10 -18.65 2.59
N GLU A 67 21.49 -18.75 1.31
CA GLU A 67 20.71 -18.23 0.20
C GLU A 67 19.45 -19.07 -0.04
N ILE A 68 19.56 -20.39 0.11
CA ILE A 68 18.43 -21.33 0.06
C ILE A 68 17.43 -21.00 1.18
N ASN A 69 17.89 -20.87 2.42
CA ASN A 69 17.04 -20.57 3.58
C ASN A 69 16.32 -19.23 3.40
N HIS A 70 17.01 -18.22 2.89
CA HIS A 70 16.41 -16.92 2.56
C HIS A 70 15.29 -17.07 1.53
N LEU A 71 15.54 -17.73 0.40
CA LEU A 71 14.53 -17.93 -0.65
C LEU A 71 13.36 -18.81 -0.20
N GLU A 72 13.60 -19.80 0.66
CA GLU A 72 12.54 -20.61 1.26
C GLU A 72 11.64 -19.75 2.18
N SER A 73 12.22 -18.81 2.92
CA SER A 73 11.46 -17.84 3.72
C SER A 73 10.60 -16.93 2.83
N GLU A 74 11.15 -16.40 1.73
CA GLU A 74 10.41 -15.58 0.77
C GLU A 74 9.28 -16.36 0.10
N LYS A 75 9.52 -17.64 -0.24
CA LYS A 75 8.50 -18.51 -0.82
C LYS A 75 7.34 -18.72 0.16
N ARG A 76 7.63 -18.91 1.46
CA ARG A 76 6.61 -19.03 2.49
C ARG A 76 5.79 -17.74 2.63
N LEU A 77 6.45 -16.58 2.59
CA LEU A 77 5.76 -15.28 2.61
C LEU A 77 4.87 -15.09 1.38
N ALA A 78 5.33 -15.47 0.19
CA ALA A 78 4.51 -15.45 -1.03
C ALA A 78 3.28 -16.35 -0.90
N ALA A 79 3.41 -17.55 -0.32
CA ALA A 79 2.27 -18.43 -0.07
C ALA A 79 1.27 -17.81 0.94
N GLN A 80 1.78 -17.21 2.02
CA GLN A 80 0.95 -16.52 3.02
C GLN A 80 0.25 -15.29 2.44
N SER A 81 0.87 -14.59 1.50
CA SER A 81 0.27 -13.42 0.85
C SER A 81 -1.00 -13.78 0.07
N ILE A 82 -1.12 -15.00 -0.47
CA ILE A 82 -2.33 -15.43 -1.21
C ILE A 82 -3.56 -15.38 -0.31
N GLU A 83 -3.45 -15.87 0.93
CA GLU A 83 -4.56 -15.84 1.89
C GLU A 83 -4.92 -14.41 2.29
N LEU A 84 -3.93 -13.52 2.38
CA LEU A 84 -4.16 -12.11 2.67
C LEU A 84 -4.78 -11.37 1.48
N ILE A 85 -4.38 -11.70 0.25
CA ILE A 85 -4.95 -11.16 -0.98
C ILE A 85 -6.45 -11.54 -1.11
N LYS A 86 -6.81 -12.77 -0.75
CA LYS A 86 -8.22 -13.22 -0.74
C LYS A 86 -9.11 -12.35 0.16
N GLN A 87 -8.54 -11.78 1.22
CA GLN A 87 -9.22 -10.94 2.20
C GLN A 87 -9.19 -9.44 1.86
N LEU A 88 -8.70 -9.05 0.68
CA LEU A 88 -8.65 -7.65 0.27
C LEU A 88 -10.04 -7.05 0.19
N THR A 89 -10.19 -5.89 0.80
CA THR A 89 -11.44 -5.15 0.89
C THR A 89 -11.55 -4.11 -0.22
N ILE A 90 -12.72 -3.48 -0.36
CA ILE A 90 -12.90 -2.38 -1.31
C ILE A 90 -12.03 -1.17 -0.92
N GLU A 91 -11.82 -0.98 0.37
CA GLU A 91 -10.92 0.02 0.92
C GLU A 91 -9.46 -0.25 0.52
N ASP A 92 -9.03 -1.52 0.51
CA ASP A 92 -7.68 -1.87 0.06
C ASP A 92 -7.50 -1.63 -1.45
N TYR A 93 -8.52 -1.97 -2.25
CA TYR A 93 -8.53 -1.68 -3.68
C TYR A 93 -8.46 -0.19 -3.98
N PHE A 94 -9.19 0.64 -3.23
CA PHE A 94 -9.11 2.09 -3.38
C PHE A 94 -7.72 2.63 -3.00
N ASN A 95 -7.22 2.25 -1.82
CA ASN A 95 -5.99 2.81 -1.27
C ASN A 95 -4.70 2.33 -1.95
N VAL A 96 -4.74 1.17 -2.61
CA VAL A 96 -3.56 0.56 -3.23
C VAL A 96 -3.60 0.63 -4.74
N TYR A 97 -4.74 0.40 -5.38
CA TYR A 97 -4.83 0.33 -6.83
C TYR A 97 -5.38 1.62 -7.43
N LEU A 98 -6.54 2.09 -6.96
CA LEU A 98 -7.18 3.28 -7.53
C LEU A 98 -6.39 4.57 -7.29
N VAL A 99 -5.61 4.64 -6.20
CA VAL A 99 -4.78 5.82 -5.89
C VAL A 99 -3.80 6.17 -7.01
N HIS A 100 -3.36 5.19 -7.80
CA HIS A 100 -2.47 5.42 -8.95
C HIS A 100 -3.15 6.11 -10.13
N PHE A 101 -4.48 6.20 -10.12
CA PHE A 101 -5.30 6.85 -11.14
C PHE A 101 -6.01 8.09 -10.61
N ALA A 102 -5.56 8.64 -9.47
CA ALA A 102 -6.23 9.74 -8.78
C ALA A 102 -6.41 11.00 -9.65
N GLU A 103 -5.53 11.21 -10.63
CA GLU A 103 -5.57 12.37 -11.54
C GLU A 103 -6.46 12.14 -12.77
N SER A 104 -7.05 10.95 -12.95
CA SER A 104 -7.81 10.59 -14.15
C SER A 104 -9.29 10.42 -13.87
N ASP A 105 -10.06 11.50 -14.05
CA ASP A 105 -11.51 11.50 -13.91
C ASP A 105 -12.20 10.43 -14.78
N ALA A 106 -11.69 10.21 -15.99
CA ALA A 106 -12.22 9.19 -16.90
C ALA A 106 -12.10 7.77 -16.32
N ILE A 107 -10.94 7.44 -15.72
CA ILE A 107 -10.68 6.13 -15.12
C ILE A 107 -11.50 5.97 -13.83
N LEU A 108 -11.57 7.00 -13.00
CA LEU A 108 -12.36 6.98 -11.77
C LEU A 108 -13.87 6.90 -12.05
N SER A 109 -14.35 7.58 -13.10
CA SER A 109 -15.75 7.47 -13.55
C SER A 109 -16.09 6.06 -14.03
N GLU A 110 -15.19 5.41 -14.77
CA GLU A 110 -15.40 4.01 -15.20
C GLU A 110 -15.35 3.04 -14.01
N ALA A 111 -14.46 3.28 -13.05
CA ALA A 111 -14.42 2.52 -11.80
C ALA A 111 -15.73 2.66 -11.01
N ALA A 112 -16.27 3.88 -10.93
CA ALA A 112 -17.55 4.15 -10.28
C ALA A 112 -18.72 3.47 -10.99
N ARG A 113 -18.71 3.45 -12.33
CA ARG A 113 -19.76 2.84 -13.17
C ARG A 113 -19.81 1.31 -13.04
N THR A 114 -18.66 0.68 -12.90
CA THR A 114 -18.53 -0.80 -12.84
C THR A 114 -18.72 -1.36 -11.43
N MET A 115 -18.64 -0.49 -10.42
CA MET A 115 -18.81 -0.85 -9.02
C MET A 115 -20.29 -0.93 -8.64
N SER A 116 -20.65 -1.90 -7.79
CA SER A 116 -22.02 -2.01 -7.29
C SER A 116 -22.34 -0.86 -6.31
N LYS A 117 -23.64 -0.56 -6.16
CA LYS A 117 -24.11 0.46 -5.20
C LYS A 117 -23.62 0.19 -3.77
N SER A 118 -23.56 -1.07 -3.37
CA SER A 118 -23.11 -1.47 -2.02
C SER A 118 -21.61 -1.29 -1.82
N GLU A 119 -20.79 -1.58 -2.84
CA GLU A 119 -19.35 -1.31 -2.82
C GLU A 119 -19.05 0.18 -2.79
N MET A 120 -19.75 0.97 -3.62
CA MET A 120 -19.65 2.43 -3.60
C MET A 120 -20.03 3.01 -2.23
N ALA A 121 -21.11 2.52 -1.62
CA ALA A 121 -21.51 2.96 -0.28
C ALA A 121 -20.48 2.62 0.81
N ARG A 122 -19.83 1.45 0.72
CA ARG A 122 -18.73 1.07 1.63
C ARG A 122 -17.52 1.97 1.44
N LEU A 123 -17.15 2.25 0.20
CA LEU A 123 -16.06 3.17 -0.14
C LEU A 123 -16.33 4.57 0.39
N LEU A 124 -17.53 5.12 0.16
CA LEU A 124 -17.93 6.43 0.66
C LEU A 124 -17.90 6.47 2.20
N LYS A 125 -18.40 5.43 2.87
CA LYS A 125 -18.33 5.29 4.33
C LYS A 125 -16.89 5.27 4.82
N ALA A 126 -15.99 4.57 4.13
CA ALA A 126 -14.57 4.52 4.47
C ALA A 126 -13.87 5.87 4.31
N LEU A 127 -14.18 6.62 3.24
CA LEU A 127 -13.67 7.98 3.01
C LEU A 127 -14.16 8.98 4.07
N LEU A 128 -15.45 8.93 4.41
CA LEU A 128 -16.00 9.79 5.46
C LEU A 128 -15.37 9.48 6.82
N LYS A 129 -15.15 8.19 7.12
CA LYS A 129 -14.48 7.76 8.35
C LYS A 129 -13.01 8.18 8.38
N SER A 130 -12.29 8.08 7.26
CA SER A 130 -10.88 8.49 7.20
C SER A 130 -10.74 10.00 7.41
N LYS A 131 -11.61 10.81 6.80
CA LYS A 131 -11.67 12.26 7.01
C LYS A 131 -12.03 12.63 8.45
N ALA A 132 -12.99 11.94 9.06
CA ALA A 132 -13.38 12.17 10.45
C ALA A 132 -12.32 11.74 11.48
N SER A 133 -11.40 10.84 11.11
CA SER A 133 -10.35 10.32 11.98
C SER A 133 -8.99 11.01 11.78
N ALA A 134 -8.90 11.98 10.87
CA ALA A 134 -7.71 12.79 10.73
C ALA A 134 -7.57 13.67 12.00
N PRO A 135 -6.47 13.58 12.76
CA PRO A 135 -6.24 14.51 13.85
C PRO A 135 -6.17 15.90 13.22
N THR A 136 -7.12 16.76 13.59
CA THR A 136 -7.01 18.20 13.37
C THR A 136 -5.72 18.66 14.03
N SER A 137 -4.66 18.83 13.23
CA SER A 137 -3.45 19.53 13.64
C SER A 137 -3.75 21.03 13.71
N GLU A 138 -4.68 21.40 14.57
CA GLU A 138 -5.00 22.79 14.93
C GLU A 138 -5.16 22.86 16.44
N SER A 139 -4.11 22.50 17.19
CA SER A 139 -3.89 22.98 18.56
C SER A 139 -2.48 22.59 19.04
N THR A 140 -1.45 23.16 18.43
CA THR A 140 -0.10 23.13 19.02
C THR A 140 0.76 24.36 18.69
N SER A 141 0.20 25.37 18.01
CA SER A 141 0.91 26.62 17.71
C SER A 141 0.55 27.79 18.64
N SER A 142 -0.47 27.68 19.51
CA SER A 142 -0.80 28.74 20.48
C SER A 142 -0.15 28.56 21.86
N ALA A 143 0.39 27.37 22.17
CA ALA A 143 1.04 27.12 23.47
C ALA A 143 2.56 27.42 23.49
N ILE A 144 3.20 27.57 22.33
CA ILE A 144 4.66 27.80 22.25
C ILE A 144 5.00 29.31 22.31
N LEU A 145 4.06 30.22 22.01
CA LEU A 145 4.32 31.66 22.05
C LEU A 145 4.07 32.32 23.43
N THR A 146 3.37 31.67 24.35
CA THR A 146 3.15 32.21 25.71
C THR A 146 4.27 31.86 26.69
N GLY A 147 5.16 30.90 26.35
CA GLY A 147 6.26 30.46 27.21
C GLY A 147 7.60 31.20 27.03
N MET A 148 7.72 32.10 26.04
CA MET A 148 8.99 32.80 25.74
C MET A 148 9.07 34.24 26.28
N ALA A 149 8.01 34.77 26.90
CA ALA A 149 8.00 36.12 27.46
C ALA A 149 8.48 36.22 28.92
N GLU A 150 8.70 35.10 29.63
CA GLU A 150 8.93 35.10 31.09
C GLU A 150 10.37 34.75 31.51
N LYS A 151 11.36 34.86 30.61
CA LYS A 151 12.78 34.53 30.93
C LYS A 151 13.81 35.60 30.58
N ASN A 152 13.43 36.88 30.53
CA ASN A 152 14.37 37.99 30.32
C ASN A 152 14.36 39.07 31.43
N HIS A 153 14.23 38.68 32.70
CA HIS A 153 14.70 39.52 33.81
C HIS A 153 16.12 39.11 34.20
N LEU A 154 17.08 39.59 33.39
CA LEU A 154 18.51 39.59 33.73
C LEU A 154 18.72 40.49 34.97
N SER A 155 19.13 39.88 36.08
CA SER A 155 19.76 40.58 37.19
C SER A 155 21.17 40.98 36.77
N ALA A 156 21.45 42.29 36.71
CA ALA A 156 22.79 42.82 36.50
C ALA A 156 23.60 42.75 37.82
N PRO A 157 24.89 42.35 37.78
CA PRO A 157 25.78 42.57 38.92
C PRO A 157 26.33 44.00 38.90
N LYS A 158 26.37 44.62 40.08
CA LYS A 158 26.98 45.93 40.35
C LYS A 158 28.51 45.85 40.24
N LEU A 159 29.10 46.87 39.62
CA LEU A 159 30.47 47.34 39.83
C LEU A 159 30.38 48.74 40.44
#